data_AF-A0A5G2QVV1-F1
#
_entry.id   AF-A0A5G2QVV1-F1
#
_cell.length_a   1.000
_cell.length_b   1.000
_cell.length_c   1.000
_cell.angle_alpha   90.00
_cell.angle_beta   90.00
_cell.angle_gamma   90.00
#
_symmetry.space_group_name_H-M   'P 1'
#
loop_
_entity.id
_entity.type
_entity.pdbx_description
1 polymer ?
#
loop_
_entity_poly.entity_id
_entity_poly.type
_entity_poly.pdbx_seq_one_letter_code
_entity_poly.pdbx_strand_id
1 'polypeptide(L)'
;MLRAPLSCRGHVTSSAFSGLVRQRWGTLRGHWLRPERWCVQAPCGPRRRNNAVHPLWKDPASSPGGTRPSPINIRWRDSVYDPRLQPLSVSYDAASCLHVWNTGYLLQVEFDDSTDWSGISGGPLENPYRLKQFHFHWGAVDEWGSEHTVEDHAYPAELHLVHWNAVKYQNYREAATGEHGLAVIGVFLKLGARHEALQELLEVLPDIKHKVRDTDMPAAETRDSI
;
A
#
# COMPACT_ATOMS: atom_id res chain seq x y z
N MET A 1 -11.20 -22.67 -16.00
CA MET A 1 -11.30 -23.28 -14.66
C MET A 1 -11.51 -22.15 -13.67
N LEU A 2 -12.55 -22.25 -12.84
CA LEU A 2 -12.87 -21.24 -11.82
C LEU A 2 -11.79 -21.26 -10.73
N ARG A 3 -11.40 -20.10 -10.18
CA ARG A 3 -10.55 -20.05 -8.98
C ARG A 3 -11.11 -19.00 -8.04
N ALA A 4 -11.49 -19.46 -6.85
CA ALA A 4 -11.93 -18.65 -5.74
C ALA A 4 -10.72 -17.95 -5.06
N PRO A 5 -10.95 -16.93 -4.21
CA PRO A 5 -9.95 -16.41 -3.31
C PRO A 5 -9.16 -17.50 -2.58
N LEU A 6 -7.85 -17.34 -2.40
CA LEU A 6 -7.10 -18.26 -1.56
C LEU A 6 -7.26 -17.86 -0.09
N SER A 7 -7.74 -18.77 0.74
CA SER A 7 -7.85 -18.55 2.19
C SER A 7 -6.47 -18.58 2.85
N CYS A 8 -6.19 -17.65 3.76
CA CYS A 8 -4.95 -17.70 4.55
C CYS A 8 -4.96 -18.83 5.59
N ARG A 9 -6.16 -19.33 5.97
CA ARG A 9 -6.32 -20.40 6.96
C ARG A 9 -5.90 -21.75 6.37
N GLY A 10 -4.63 -22.09 6.56
CA GLY A 10 -4.04 -23.37 6.15
C GLY A 10 -2.59 -23.29 5.66
N HIS A 11 -2.10 -22.10 5.30
CA HIS A 11 -0.74 -21.90 4.77
C HIS A 11 0.20 -21.12 5.71
N VAL A 12 -0.33 -20.34 6.65
CA VAL A 12 0.48 -19.50 7.55
C VAL A 12 0.66 -20.21 8.89
N THR A 13 1.86 -20.73 9.16
CA THR A 13 2.24 -21.19 10.51
C THR A 13 2.49 -19.96 11.40
N SER A 14 1.99 -19.98 12.64
CA SER A 14 1.74 -18.78 13.46
C SER A 14 2.96 -18.07 14.05
N SER A 15 4.16 -18.17 13.48
CA SER A 15 5.41 -17.82 14.20
C SER A 15 6.18 -16.59 13.71
N ALA A 16 5.79 -15.87 12.66
CA ALA A 16 6.76 -15.02 11.95
C ALA A 16 6.49 -13.50 11.81
N PHE A 17 5.52 -12.90 12.50
CA PHE A 17 5.36 -11.42 12.52
C PHE A 17 5.72 -10.81 13.88
N SER A 18 7.01 -10.90 14.26
CA SER A 18 7.58 -10.11 15.34
C SER A 18 9.05 -9.83 15.03
N GLY A 19 9.40 -8.57 14.73
CA GLY A 19 10.75 -8.25 14.28
C GLY A 19 11.05 -6.76 14.11
N LEU A 20 11.48 -6.16 15.21
CA LEU A 20 12.04 -4.83 15.45
C LEU A 20 12.91 -4.23 14.32
N VAL A 21 12.64 -2.98 13.92
CA VAL A 21 13.56 -2.16 13.09
C VAL A 21 14.50 -1.35 14.01
N ARG A 22 15.81 -1.59 13.93
CA ARG A 22 16.86 -0.67 14.41
C ARG A 22 17.61 -0.09 13.23
N GLN A 23 17.65 1.24 13.14
CA GLN A 23 18.37 1.99 12.11
C GLN A 23 19.87 2.10 12.42
N ARG A 24 20.69 2.05 11.37
CA ARG A 24 22.06 2.60 11.35
C ARG A 24 22.25 3.40 10.07
N TRP A 25 22.67 4.65 10.21
CA TRP A 25 22.94 5.59 9.12
C TRP A 25 24.41 5.54 8.72
N GLY A 26 24.67 5.59 7.41
CA GLY A 26 25.98 5.81 6.83
C GLY A 26 25.88 6.83 5.70
N THR A 27 26.65 7.91 5.78
CA THR A 27 26.75 9.00 4.81
C THR A 27 27.69 8.67 3.68
N LEU A 28 27.31 8.95 2.43
CA LEU A 28 28.25 9.35 1.38
C LEU A 28 27.69 10.46 0.49
N ARG A 29 28.54 11.45 0.23
CA ARG A 29 28.34 12.60 -0.64
C ARG A 29 28.62 12.22 -2.09
N GLY A 30 27.92 12.88 -3.01
CA GLY A 30 28.31 12.96 -4.42
C GLY A 30 27.39 13.93 -5.16
N HIS A 31 27.89 15.11 -5.48
CA HIS A 31 27.23 16.09 -6.34
C HIS A 31 27.45 15.72 -7.81
N TRP A 32 26.39 15.69 -8.62
CA TRP A 32 26.43 15.99 -10.07
C TRP A 32 25.07 16.58 -10.52
N LEU A 33 25.11 17.23 -11.68
CA LEU A 33 24.35 18.42 -12.07
C LEU A 33 22.88 18.19 -12.46
N ARG A 34 22.08 19.24 -12.20
CA ARG A 34 20.65 19.39 -12.52
C ARG A 34 20.34 19.29 -14.02
N PRO A 35 19.22 18.65 -14.36
CA PRO A 35 18.35 19.11 -15.42
C PRO A 35 17.04 19.64 -14.83
N GLU A 36 16.76 20.93 -15.02
CA GLU A 36 15.39 21.43 -14.95
C GLU A 36 14.56 20.74 -16.04
N ARG A 37 13.34 20.28 -15.72
CA ARG A 37 12.12 20.60 -16.47
C ARG A 37 10.85 20.00 -15.85
N TRP A 38 9.86 20.90 -15.75
CA TRP A 38 8.42 20.76 -16.01
C TRP A 38 7.67 19.53 -15.49
N CYS A 39 6.77 19.80 -14.54
CA CYS A 39 5.66 18.92 -14.17
C CYS A 39 4.90 18.45 -15.42
N VAL A 40 4.69 17.14 -15.53
CA VAL A 40 3.65 16.59 -16.42
C VAL A 40 3.01 15.39 -15.74
N GLN A 41 1.71 15.50 -15.49
CA GLN A 41 0.84 14.37 -15.25
C GLN A 41 0.79 13.51 -16.53
N ALA A 42 1.65 12.48 -16.62
CA ALA A 42 1.52 11.37 -17.57
C ALA A 42 2.45 10.21 -17.13
N PRO A 43 2.07 8.93 -17.33
CA PRO A 43 2.84 7.79 -16.84
C PRO A 43 4.23 7.72 -17.50
N CYS A 44 5.22 7.35 -16.68
CA CYS A 44 6.58 7.07 -17.13
C CYS A 44 6.61 5.73 -17.89
N GLY A 45 6.57 5.81 -19.22
CA GLY A 45 6.80 4.71 -20.15
C GLY A 45 7.12 5.26 -21.55
N PRO A 46 7.87 4.53 -22.39
CA PRO A 46 8.19 5.00 -23.73
C PRO A 46 6.90 5.16 -24.54
N ARG A 47 6.71 6.35 -25.14
CA ARG A 47 5.57 6.70 -26.01
C ARG A 47 5.29 5.60 -27.04
N ARG A 48 4.37 4.70 -26.71
CA ARG A 48 3.59 3.93 -27.69
C ARG A 48 2.13 4.31 -27.51
N ARG A 49 1.48 4.59 -28.66
CA ARG A 49 0.07 4.96 -28.78
C ARG A 49 -0.83 3.99 -28.00
N ASN A 50 -1.13 4.33 -26.75
CA ASN A 50 -2.34 3.98 -26.02
C ASN A 50 -2.24 4.69 -24.67
N ASN A 51 -2.87 5.86 -24.58
CA ASN A 51 -3.09 6.63 -23.34
C ASN A 51 -4.07 5.89 -22.42
N ALA A 52 -3.82 4.62 -22.11
CA ALA A 52 -4.55 3.91 -21.09
C ALA A 52 -3.98 4.34 -19.74
N VAL A 53 -4.41 5.51 -19.26
CA VAL A 53 -4.35 5.83 -17.83
C VAL A 53 -5.02 4.65 -17.10
N HIS A 54 -4.40 4.16 -16.03
CA HIS A 54 -4.89 3.01 -15.29
C HIS A 54 -6.34 3.29 -14.80
N PRO A 55 -7.28 2.33 -14.84
CA PRO A 55 -8.70 2.58 -14.53
C PRO A 55 -8.95 3.23 -13.16
N LEU A 56 -8.20 2.88 -12.11
CA LEU A 56 -8.20 3.57 -10.80
C LEU A 56 -7.93 5.10 -10.88
N TRP A 57 -7.38 5.58 -11.99
CA TRP A 57 -7.03 6.98 -12.25
C TRP A 57 -7.88 7.60 -13.36
N LYS A 58 -8.89 6.86 -13.86
CA LYS A 58 -9.87 7.33 -14.85
C LYS A 58 -11.19 7.73 -14.21
N ASP A 59 -11.44 7.31 -12.97
CA ASP A 59 -12.69 7.61 -12.30
C ASP A 59 -12.66 9.00 -11.65
N PRO A 60 -13.78 9.75 -11.59
CA PRO A 60 -13.84 11.06 -10.94
C PRO A 60 -13.63 10.99 -9.42
N ALA A 61 -13.28 9.82 -8.88
CA ALA A 61 -12.82 9.61 -7.51
C ALA A 61 -11.38 10.08 -7.27
N SER A 62 -10.60 10.43 -8.31
CA SER A 62 -9.72 11.57 -8.13
C SER A 62 -10.65 12.76 -7.99
N SER A 63 -11.06 13.13 -6.76
CA SER A 63 -11.87 14.34 -6.54
C SER A 63 -11.27 15.44 -7.42
N PRO A 64 -11.89 15.83 -8.55
CA PRO A 64 -11.22 16.70 -9.50
C PRO A 64 -11.19 18.06 -8.83
N GLY A 65 -10.04 18.43 -8.25
CA GLY A 65 -9.93 19.57 -7.35
C GLY A 65 -9.64 19.25 -5.87
N GLY A 66 -9.30 18.01 -5.51
CA GLY A 66 -8.77 17.69 -4.19
C GLY A 66 -7.48 18.47 -3.93
N THR A 67 -7.43 19.22 -2.83
CA THR A 67 -6.27 20.08 -2.49
C THR A 67 -5.09 19.31 -1.88
N ARG A 68 -5.25 18.01 -1.64
CA ARG A 68 -4.28 17.14 -0.95
C ARG A 68 -4.15 15.76 -1.63
N PRO A 69 -3.83 15.70 -2.94
CA PRO A 69 -3.67 14.43 -3.62
C PRO A 69 -2.39 13.71 -3.18
N SER A 70 -2.45 12.38 -3.19
CA SER A 70 -1.30 11.48 -3.14
C SER A 70 -1.23 10.69 -4.46
N PRO A 71 -0.05 10.14 -4.83
CA PRO A 71 1.24 10.24 -4.14
C PRO A 71 1.93 11.60 -4.30
N ILE A 72 3.04 11.80 -3.58
CA ILE A 72 3.89 12.99 -3.66
C ILE A 72 5.38 12.63 -3.79
N ASN A 73 6.19 13.60 -4.24
CA ASN A 73 7.63 13.58 -4.05
C ASN A 73 7.98 14.13 -2.67
N ILE A 74 8.58 13.29 -1.83
CA ILE A 74 9.06 13.65 -0.49
C ILE A 74 10.45 14.28 -0.62
N ARG A 75 10.50 15.60 -0.45
CA ARG A 75 11.74 16.34 -0.28
C ARG A 75 12.09 16.42 1.18
N TRP A 76 13.08 15.65 1.63
CA TRP A 76 13.38 15.53 3.05
C TRP A 76 13.85 16.85 3.65
N ARG A 77 14.47 17.73 2.85
CA ARG A 77 14.89 19.07 3.27
C ARG A 77 13.71 20.00 3.58
N ASP A 78 12.56 19.74 2.96
CA ASP A 78 11.33 20.50 3.17
C ASP A 78 10.48 19.89 4.30
N SER A 79 10.88 18.74 4.84
CA SER A 79 10.20 18.07 5.95
C SER A 79 10.44 18.80 7.27
N VAL A 80 9.36 19.03 8.01
CA VAL A 80 9.40 19.70 9.31
C VAL A 80 9.41 18.66 10.43
N TYR A 81 10.43 18.70 11.29
CA TYR A 81 10.46 17.88 12.50
C TYR A 81 9.42 18.38 13.50
N ASP A 82 8.47 17.52 13.87
CA ASP A 82 7.48 17.82 14.90
C ASP A 82 7.74 16.96 16.16
N PRO A 83 8.23 17.57 17.27
CA PRO A 83 8.54 16.83 18.49
C PRO A 83 7.29 16.36 19.26
N ARG A 84 6.08 16.77 18.85
CA ARG A 84 4.82 16.38 19.51
C ARG A 84 4.32 15.02 19.04
N LEU A 85 4.81 14.55 17.89
CA LEU A 85 4.44 13.24 17.35
C LEU A 85 4.85 12.14 18.33
N GLN A 86 3.88 11.34 18.72
CA GLN A 86 4.13 10.17 19.55
C GLN A 86 4.79 9.07 18.72
N PRO A 87 5.49 8.10 19.35
CA PRO A 87 5.93 6.91 18.63
C PRO A 87 4.76 6.22 17.92
N LEU A 88 4.98 5.77 16.68
CA LEU A 88 4.02 4.94 15.98
C LEU A 88 4.03 3.54 16.61
N SER A 89 2.88 3.08 17.08
CA SER A 89 2.65 1.73 17.57
C SER A 89 1.99 0.90 16.48
N VAL A 90 2.53 -0.29 16.24
CA VAL A 90 2.07 -1.23 15.21
C VAL A 90 1.93 -2.61 15.84
N SER A 91 0.76 -3.23 15.68
CA SER A 91 0.47 -4.59 16.15
C SER A 91 -0.32 -5.30 15.08
N TYR A 92 0.21 -6.41 14.56
CA TYR A 92 -0.45 -7.21 13.53
C TYR A 92 -0.46 -8.67 13.93
N ASP A 93 -1.61 -9.31 13.81
CA ASP A 93 -1.76 -10.75 14.02
C ASP A 93 -1.98 -11.45 12.67
N ALA A 94 -1.05 -12.33 12.29
CA ALA A 94 -1.17 -13.11 11.07
C ALA A 94 -2.42 -14.03 11.07
N ALA A 95 -2.93 -14.41 12.24
CA ALA A 95 -4.16 -15.19 12.35
C ALA A 95 -5.41 -14.42 11.88
N SER A 96 -5.33 -13.10 11.79
CA SER A 96 -6.42 -12.26 11.26
C SER A 96 -6.46 -12.22 9.72
N CYS A 97 -5.49 -12.83 9.01
CA CYS A 97 -5.52 -12.92 7.54
C CYS A 97 -6.72 -13.77 7.08
N LEU A 98 -7.50 -13.22 6.15
CA LEU A 98 -8.68 -13.86 5.56
C LEU A 98 -8.35 -14.47 4.21
N HIS A 99 -8.00 -13.61 3.25
CA HIS A 99 -7.83 -14.00 1.85
C HIS A 99 -6.67 -13.30 1.18
N VAL A 100 -6.08 -13.99 0.20
CA VAL A 100 -5.12 -13.43 -0.76
C VAL A 100 -5.73 -13.58 -2.15
N TRP A 101 -5.79 -12.48 -2.90
CA TRP A 101 -6.36 -12.50 -4.24
C TRP A 101 -5.74 -11.48 -5.19
N ASN A 102 -6.06 -11.67 -6.47
CA ASN A 102 -5.75 -10.74 -7.54
C ASN A 102 -7.05 -10.06 -7.98
N THR A 103 -7.16 -8.77 -7.73
CA THR A 103 -8.34 -7.95 -8.11
C THR A 103 -8.37 -7.64 -9.60
N GLY A 104 -7.29 -7.94 -10.33
CA GLY A 104 -7.01 -7.51 -11.70
C GLY A 104 -6.20 -6.23 -11.78
N TYR A 105 -6.09 -5.49 -10.67
CA TYR A 105 -5.30 -4.27 -10.57
C TYR A 105 -4.12 -4.44 -9.61
N LEU A 106 -4.35 -5.17 -8.52
CA LEU A 106 -3.39 -5.36 -7.44
C LEU A 106 -3.48 -6.78 -6.88
N LEU A 107 -2.36 -7.23 -6.32
CA LEU A 107 -2.34 -8.28 -5.32
C LEU A 107 -2.81 -7.67 -4.01
N GLN A 108 -3.86 -8.23 -3.41
CA GLN A 108 -4.41 -7.76 -2.14
C GLN A 108 -4.50 -8.91 -1.14
N VAL A 109 -4.11 -8.61 0.10
CA VAL A 109 -4.27 -9.48 1.26
C VAL A 109 -5.22 -8.81 2.23
N GLU A 110 -6.33 -9.46 2.55
CA GLU A 110 -7.38 -8.93 3.42
C GLU A 110 -7.31 -9.53 4.82
N PHE A 111 -7.64 -8.71 5.82
CA PHE A 111 -7.63 -9.06 7.24
C PHE A 111 -9.03 -8.89 7.85
N ASP A 112 -9.28 -9.66 8.90
CA ASP A 112 -10.45 -9.52 9.77
C ASP A 112 -10.31 -8.23 10.60
N ASP A 113 -11.17 -7.27 10.29
CA ASP A 113 -11.24 -5.95 10.92
C ASP A 113 -12.40 -5.81 11.91
N SER A 114 -13.02 -6.94 12.29
CA SER A 114 -14.09 -6.96 13.29
C SER A 114 -13.57 -6.75 14.72
N THR A 115 -12.28 -7.02 14.96
CA THR A 115 -11.62 -6.87 16.27
C THR A 115 -10.50 -5.83 16.21
N ASP A 116 -10.09 -5.30 17.38
CA ASP A 116 -9.01 -4.32 17.50
C ASP A 116 -7.60 -4.96 17.54
N TRP A 117 -7.45 -6.24 17.19
CA TRP A 117 -6.19 -6.98 17.38
C TRP A 117 -5.08 -6.60 16.39
N SER A 118 -5.45 -6.20 15.17
CA SER A 118 -4.51 -5.81 14.10
C SER A 118 -4.71 -4.36 13.70
N GLY A 119 -3.72 -3.50 13.96
CA GLY A 119 -3.86 -2.07 13.70
C GLY A 119 -2.67 -1.22 14.11
N ILE A 120 -2.89 0.09 14.05
CA ILE A 120 -1.89 1.12 14.33
C ILE A 120 -2.46 2.21 15.24
N SER A 121 -1.59 2.83 16.03
CA SER A 121 -1.92 3.97 16.88
C SER A 121 -0.68 4.84 17.15
N GLY A 122 -0.86 6.01 17.76
CA GLY A 122 0.23 6.96 17.97
C GLY A 122 0.64 7.67 16.67
N GLY A 123 1.88 8.17 16.59
CA GLY A 123 2.29 9.01 15.46
C GLY A 123 1.42 10.27 15.35
N PRO A 124 0.92 10.60 14.13
CA PRO A 124 -0.01 11.71 13.92
C PRO A 124 -1.49 11.33 14.15
N LEU A 125 -1.79 10.10 14.58
CA LEU A 125 -3.17 9.59 14.65
C LEU A 125 -3.83 9.95 15.98
N GLU A 126 -5.04 10.49 15.91
CA GLU A 126 -5.87 10.79 17.09
C GLU A 126 -6.54 9.53 17.69
N ASN A 127 -6.81 8.53 16.85
CA ASN A 127 -7.48 7.29 17.20
C ASN A 127 -6.63 6.08 16.78
N PRO A 128 -6.87 4.88 17.35
CA PRO A 128 -6.40 3.64 16.75
C PRO A 128 -7.13 3.35 15.42
N TYR A 129 -6.40 2.79 14.47
CA TYR A 129 -6.91 2.41 13.14
C TYR A 129 -6.72 0.90 12.93
N ARG A 130 -7.77 0.22 12.48
CA ARG A 130 -7.76 -1.23 12.24
C ARG A 130 -7.20 -1.54 10.87
N LEU A 131 -6.33 -2.54 10.76
CA LEU A 131 -5.82 -3.04 9.49
C LEU A 131 -6.96 -3.67 8.69
N LYS A 132 -7.18 -3.19 7.47
CA LYS A 132 -8.17 -3.78 6.54
C LYS A 132 -7.51 -4.71 5.54
N GLN A 133 -6.45 -4.22 4.91
CA GLN A 133 -5.77 -4.92 3.83
C GLN A 133 -4.36 -4.38 3.65
N PHE A 134 -3.53 -5.14 2.94
CA PHE A 134 -2.37 -4.56 2.27
C PHE A 134 -2.31 -4.94 0.78
N HIS A 135 -1.62 -4.12 0.00
CA HIS A 135 -1.34 -4.36 -1.40
C HIS A 135 0.01 -3.74 -1.79
N PHE A 136 0.50 -4.11 -2.99
CA PHE A 136 1.74 -3.59 -3.54
C PHE A 136 1.47 -2.83 -4.84
N HIS A 137 2.30 -1.82 -5.06
CA HIS A 137 2.54 -1.18 -6.35
C HIS A 137 3.95 -1.52 -6.82
N TRP A 138 4.11 -1.86 -8.09
CA TRP A 138 5.40 -2.17 -8.70
C TRP A 138 5.40 -1.84 -10.18
N GLY A 139 6.58 -1.64 -10.76
CA GLY A 139 6.73 -1.37 -12.18
C GLY A 139 7.23 -2.56 -12.98
N ALA A 140 7.39 -2.33 -14.29
CA ALA A 140 7.87 -3.35 -15.21
C ALA A 140 9.41 -3.51 -15.19
N VAL A 141 10.12 -2.56 -14.57
CA VAL A 141 11.57 -2.51 -14.46
C VAL A 141 11.97 -2.12 -13.04
N ASP A 142 13.18 -2.46 -12.63
CA ASP A 142 13.60 -2.30 -11.24
C ASP A 142 13.83 -0.85 -10.81
N GLU A 143 14.00 0.07 -11.76
CA GLU A 143 14.24 1.48 -11.48
C GLU A 143 12.96 2.26 -11.11
N TRP A 144 11.77 1.71 -11.37
CA TRP A 144 10.49 2.41 -11.18
C TRP A 144 9.39 1.46 -10.71
N GLY A 145 8.56 1.88 -9.76
CA GLY A 145 7.39 1.12 -9.33
C GLY A 145 6.68 1.62 -8.09
N SER A 146 7.36 2.34 -7.20
CA SER A 146 6.72 3.06 -6.11
C SER A 146 5.85 4.20 -6.63
N GLU A 147 4.78 4.51 -5.89
CA GLU A 147 3.91 5.65 -6.18
C GLU A 147 4.53 6.93 -5.61
N HIS A 148 4.96 6.91 -4.35
CA HIS A 148 5.75 7.98 -3.76
C HIS A 148 7.19 7.95 -4.28
N THR A 149 7.83 9.11 -4.24
CA THR A 149 9.26 9.27 -4.53
C THR A 149 9.96 10.00 -3.40
N VAL A 150 11.28 9.83 -3.26
CA VAL A 150 12.09 10.58 -2.28
C VAL A 150 13.20 11.30 -3.05
N GLU A 151 13.23 12.64 -2.95
CA GLU A 151 14.13 13.48 -3.76
C GLU A 151 14.05 13.15 -5.25
N ASP A 152 12.84 12.99 -5.79
CA ASP A 152 12.56 12.61 -7.18
C ASP A 152 13.06 11.20 -7.57
N HIS A 153 13.48 10.36 -6.61
CA HIS A 153 13.88 8.98 -6.84
C HIS A 153 12.73 8.02 -6.53
N ALA A 154 12.38 7.19 -7.51
CA ALA A 154 11.47 6.06 -7.36
C ALA A 154 12.19 4.81 -6.82
N TYR A 155 11.39 3.88 -6.30
CA TYR A 155 11.82 2.57 -5.80
C TYR A 155 11.16 1.47 -6.66
N PRO A 156 11.73 0.25 -6.73
CA PRO A 156 11.17 -0.85 -7.51
C PRO A 156 9.70 -1.19 -7.16
N ALA A 157 9.32 -1.04 -5.89
CA ALA A 157 7.95 -1.28 -5.43
C ALA A 157 7.65 -0.51 -4.13
N GLU A 158 6.35 -0.37 -3.84
CA GLU A 158 5.82 0.23 -2.61
C GLU A 158 4.69 -0.65 -2.05
N LEU A 159 4.79 -1.00 -0.77
CA LEU A 159 3.75 -1.69 -0.02
C LEU A 159 2.87 -0.66 0.69
N HIS A 160 1.56 -0.84 0.57
CA HIS A 160 0.55 -0.09 1.30
C HIS A 160 -0.16 -0.99 2.30
N LEU A 161 -0.04 -0.67 3.59
CA LEU A 161 -0.88 -1.24 4.65
C LEU A 161 -2.01 -0.26 4.96
N VAL A 162 -3.24 -0.61 4.58
CA VAL A 162 -4.41 0.26 4.66
C VAL A 162 -5.18 -0.01 5.94
N HIS A 163 -5.39 1.04 6.72
CA HIS A 163 -6.12 1.00 7.98
C HIS A 163 -7.28 1.99 7.97
N TRP A 164 -8.29 1.75 8.80
CA TRP A 164 -9.46 2.62 8.90
C TRP A 164 -9.85 2.95 10.34
N ASN A 165 -10.47 4.12 10.52
CA ASN A 165 -10.86 4.66 11.82
C ASN A 165 -12.20 4.05 12.27
N ALA A 166 -12.13 2.91 12.95
CA ALA A 166 -13.29 2.23 13.52
C ALA A 166 -13.88 2.92 14.76
N VAL A 167 -13.21 3.95 15.30
CA VAL A 167 -13.75 4.78 16.39
C VAL A 167 -14.73 5.81 15.82
N LYS A 168 -14.42 6.39 14.65
CA LYS A 168 -15.20 7.46 14.03
C LYS A 168 -16.28 6.95 13.06
N TYR A 169 -16.06 5.82 12.42
CA TYR A 169 -16.93 5.29 11.37
C TYR A 169 -17.45 3.90 11.70
N GLN A 170 -18.64 3.56 11.22
CA GLN A 170 -19.27 2.28 11.51
C GLN A 170 -18.66 1.12 10.71
N ASN A 171 -18.10 1.42 9.54
CA ASN A 171 -17.52 0.44 8.63
C ASN A 171 -16.47 1.08 7.72
N TYR A 172 -15.64 0.23 7.10
CA TYR A 172 -14.58 0.65 6.18
C TYR A 172 -15.10 1.51 5.01
N ARG A 173 -16.27 1.20 4.43
CA ARG A 173 -16.83 1.92 3.27
C ARG A 173 -17.12 3.38 3.62
N GLU A 174 -17.72 3.63 4.77
CA GLU A 174 -17.94 4.99 5.27
C GLU A 174 -16.61 5.70 5.55
N ALA A 175 -15.68 5.00 6.20
CA ALA A 175 -14.35 5.56 6.51
C ALA A 175 -13.56 5.94 5.25
N ALA A 176 -13.65 5.17 4.18
CA ALA A 176 -12.92 5.40 2.93
C ALA A 176 -13.31 6.72 2.23
N THR A 177 -14.52 7.21 2.47
CA THR A 177 -15.01 8.50 1.95
C THR A 177 -15.02 9.60 3.01
N GLY A 178 -14.66 9.25 4.25
CA GLY A 178 -14.70 10.11 5.41
C GLY A 178 -13.40 10.85 5.66
N GLU A 179 -13.51 12.09 6.16
CA GLU A 179 -12.36 12.87 6.60
C GLU A 179 -11.65 12.18 7.77
N HIS A 180 -10.32 12.01 7.66
CA HIS A 180 -9.52 11.23 8.61
C HIS A 180 -9.99 9.78 8.78
N GLY A 181 -10.74 9.23 7.81
CA GLY A 181 -11.25 7.87 7.91
C GLY A 181 -10.22 6.79 7.62
N LEU A 182 -9.16 7.10 6.86
CA LEU A 182 -8.09 6.16 6.51
C LEU A 182 -6.72 6.60 7.03
N ALA A 183 -5.88 5.61 7.32
CA ALA A 183 -4.45 5.78 7.56
C ALA A 183 -3.68 4.69 6.80
N VAL A 184 -2.68 5.09 6.00
CA VAL A 184 -1.89 4.17 5.19
C VAL A 184 -0.43 4.23 5.62
N ILE A 185 0.17 3.07 5.92
CA ILE A 185 1.63 2.96 6.05
C ILE A 185 2.18 2.57 4.68
N GLY A 186 2.98 3.47 4.10
CA GLY A 186 3.78 3.20 2.90
C GLY A 186 5.16 2.66 3.26
N VAL A 187 5.57 1.57 2.62
CA VAL A 187 6.90 0.97 2.79
C VAL A 187 7.55 0.81 1.43
N PHE A 188 8.68 1.47 1.21
CA PHE A 188 9.47 1.28 -0.02
C PHE A 188 10.22 -0.04 0.00
N LEU A 189 10.19 -0.76 -1.12
CA LEU A 189 10.98 -1.97 -1.34
C LEU A 189 12.21 -1.65 -2.20
N LYS A 190 13.36 -2.20 -1.82
CA LYS A 190 14.61 -2.14 -2.59
C LYS A 190 15.05 -3.53 -2.99
N LEU A 191 15.71 -3.63 -4.14
CA LEU A 191 16.45 -4.83 -4.48
C LEU A 191 17.56 -5.10 -3.47
N GLY A 192 17.78 -6.36 -3.14
CA GLY A 192 18.78 -6.77 -2.18
C GLY A 192 18.72 -8.25 -1.86
N ALA A 193 19.12 -8.59 -0.63
CA ALA A 193 19.06 -9.96 -0.12
C ALA A 193 17.62 -10.49 -0.09
N ARG A 194 17.49 -11.82 -0.16
CA ARG A 194 16.22 -12.53 -0.01
C ARG A 194 15.56 -12.17 1.32
N HIS A 195 14.27 -11.83 1.27
CA HIS A 195 13.46 -11.51 2.45
C HIS A 195 12.49 -12.67 2.74
N GLU A 196 12.83 -13.55 3.68
CA GLU A 196 12.12 -14.83 3.87
C GLU A 196 10.60 -14.67 4.08
N ALA A 197 10.16 -13.74 4.93
CA ALA A 197 8.71 -13.53 5.14
C ALA A 197 7.96 -13.04 3.89
N LEU A 198 8.65 -12.39 2.95
CA LEU A 198 8.03 -11.99 1.67
C LEU A 198 7.92 -13.20 0.74
N GLN A 199 8.82 -14.18 0.86
CA GLN A 199 8.82 -15.37 0.00
C GLN A 199 7.60 -16.24 0.25
N GLU A 200 7.12 -16.33 1.49
CA GLU A 200 5.87 -17.02 1.82
C GLU A 200 4.69 -16.45 1.00
N LEU A 201 4.63 -15.13 0.82
CA LEU A 201 3.63 -14.49 -0.04
C LEU A 201 3.89 -14.78 -1.53
N LEU A 202 5.15 -14.74 -1.98
CA LEU A 202 5.51 -14.99 -3.37
C LEU A 202 5.18 -16.42 -3.83
N GLU A 203 5.28 -17.39 -2.92
CA GLU A 203 4.96 -18.80 -3.17
C GLU A 203 3.47 -19.01 -3.49
N VAL A 204 2.60 -18.11 -3.04
CA VAL A 204 1.15 -18.14 -3.30
C VAL A 204 0.78 -17.52 -4.66
N LEU A 205 1.62 -16.62 -5.21
CA LEU A 205 1.29 -15.87 -6.43
C LEU A 205 0.93 -16.73 -7.66
N PRO A 206 1.58 -17.89 -7.91
CA PRO A 206 1.19 -18.76 -9.02
C PRO A 206 -0.28 -19.20 -8.95
N ASP A 207 -0.83 -19.34 -7.75
CA ASP A 207 -2.20 -19.81 -7.56
C ASP A 207 -3.27 -18.75 -7.81
N ILE A 208 -2.89 -17.48 -7.67
CA ILE A 208 -3.74 -16.29 -7.87
C ILE A 208 -3.29 -15.44 -9.07
N LYS A 209 -2.63 -16.06 -10.04
CA LYS A 209 -2.13 -15.38 -11.25
C LYS A 209 -3.21 -14.62 -12.02
N HIS A 210 -4.45 -15.08 -11.98
CA HIS A 210 -5.56 -14.51 -12.75
C HIS A 210 -6.49 -13.70 -11.87
N LYS A 211 -7.03 -12.61 -12.44
CA LYS A 211 -8.09 -11.80 -11.83
C LYS A 211 -9.24 -12.71 -11.35
N VAL A 212 -9.64 -12.54 -10.08
CA VAL A 212 -10.86 -13.15 -9.54
C VAL A 212 -12.09 -12.49 -10.18
N ARG A 213 -13.11 -13.28 -10.50
CA ARG A 213 -14.36 -12.74 -11.07
C ARG A 213 -15.07 -11.90 -10.01
N ASP A 214 -15.71 -10.83 -10.47
CA ASP A 214 -16.47 -9.93 -9.59
C ASP A 214 -17.60 -10.66 -8.82
N THR A 215 -18.11 -11.78 -9.34
CA THR A 215 -19.11 -12.63 -8.65
C THR A 215 -18.56 -13.46 -7.49
N ASP A 216 -17.24 -13.69 -7.49
CA ASP A 216 -16.55 -14.58 -6.55
C ASP A 216 -15.79 -13.77 -5.48
N MET A 217 -15.83 -12.44 -5.58
CA MET A 217 -15.41 -11.54 -4.51
C MET A 217 -16.47 -11.53 -3.40
N PRO A 218 -16.09 -11.51 -2.12
CA PRO A 218 -17.04 -11.39 -1.01
C PRO A 218 -17.86 -10.11 -1.17
N ALA A 219 -19.12 -10.15 -0.71
CA ALA A 219 -20.12 -9.10 -0.95
C ALA A 219 -19.74 -7.68 -0.49
N ALA A 220 -18.68 -7.54 0.32
CA ALA A 220 -18.10 -6.26 0.69
C ALA A 220 -17.42 -5.53 -0.50
N GLU A 221 -17.03 -6.24 -1.55
CA GLU A 221 -16.26 -5.70 -2.69
C GLU A 221 -16.96 -5.82 -4.07
N THR A 222 -18.11 -6.50 -4.16
CA THR A 222 -18.78 -6.81 -5.45
C THR A 222 -19.39 -5.61 -6.20
N ARG A 223 -19.20 -4.38 -5.71
CA ARG A 223 -19.65 -3.15 -6.38
C ARG A 223 -18.64 -2.02 -6.43
N ASP A 224 -17.40 -2.24 -5.99
CA ASP A 224 -16.43 -1.16 -5.77
C ASP A 224 -15.11 -1.41 -6.54
N SER A 225 -15.19 -1.88 -7.79
CA SER A 225 -14.25 -1.39 -8.81
C SER A 225 -14.73 -0.01 -9.25
N ILE A 226 -14.46 0.99 -8.40
CA ILE A 226 -14.52 2.41 -8.77
C ILE A 226 -13.27 2.69 -9.62
#